data_AF-A0A142WTR4-F1
#
_entry.id   AF-A0A142WTR4-F1
#
_cell.length_a   1.000
_cell.length_b   1.000
_cell.length_c   1.000
_cell.angle_alpha   90.00
_cell.angle_beta   90.00
_cell.angle_gamma   90.00
#
_symmetry.space_group_name_H-M   'P 1'
#
loop_
_entity.id
_entity.type
_entity.pdbx_description
1 polymer ?
#
loop_
_entity_poly.entity_id
_entity_poly.type
_entity_poly.pdbx_seq_one_letter_code
_entity_poly.pdbx_strand_id
1 'polypeptide(L)'
;MHFRIFIPDAPATASPEHLVSVGLGHLAEGFHAVPHQGSKDIADGKHGAIYFWPRPGDSVALPKKPLTWIQAVPFRGLAAERYFIGYDPDQLPRSSELLVSLPIPGEHLPLHDVSQTWIVPDFLFLPAGMVLTADGVKLERLSRYQQRTFNASSWIRQCEEFTNQIRTGRVDDSIEWDKAWDFGYDSLCLNFRLTPEVVNLLNLLSTDSIVPLILAAIGSMEMYRKQTHVPEALVIPGMEGNHDVE
;
A
#
# COMPACT_ATOMS: atom_id res chain seq x y z
N MET A 1 -4.62 14.39 -11.84
CA MET A 1 -5.93 14.01 -11.25
C MET A 1 -5.77 12.59 -10.81
N HIS A 2 -5.72 12.33 -9.51
CA HIS A 2 -5.69 10.95 -9.04
C HIS A 2 -7.10 10.41 -9.06
N PHE A 3 -7.17 9.09 -9.21
CA PHE A 3 -8.41 8.36 -9.16
C PHE A 3 -9.28 8.78 -7.96
N ARG A 4 -10.59 8.63 -8.14
CA ARG A 4 -11.61 8.88 -7.13
C ARG A 4 -11.98 7.55 -6.50
N ILE A 5 -12.20 7.53 -5.19
CA ILE A 5 -12.72 6.33 -4.52
C ILE A 5 -14.15 6.61 -4.12
N PHE A 6 -15.10 5.92 -4.71
CA PHE A 6 -16.47 5.93 -4.27
C PHE A 6 -16.71 4.80 -3.27
N ILE A 7 -17.22 5.13 -2.09
CA ILE A 7 -17.65 4.16 -1.09
C ILE A 7 -19.18 4.22 -1.00
N PRO A 8 -19.89 3.15 -1.38
CA PRO A 8 -21.35 3.10 -1.27
C PRO A 8 -21.76 3.17 0.21
N ASP A 9 -22.93 3.76 0.46
CA ASP A 9 -23.57 3.90 1.77
C ASP A 9 -22.76 4.69 2.82
N ALA A 10 -21.59 5.23 2.44
CA ALA A 10 -20.80 6.11 3.28
C ALA A 10 -21.54 7.45 3.47
N PRO A 11 -21.78 7.90 4.73
CA PRO A 11 -22.41 9.18 4.97
C PRO A 11 -21.55 10.34 4.43
N ALA A 12 -22.22 11.48 4.16
CA ALA A 12 -21.64 12.69 3.57
C ALA A 12 -20.51 13.36 4.40
N THR A 13 -20.13 12.77 5.54
CA THR A 13 -19.10 13.26 6.44
C THR A 13 -17.74 12.68 6.07
N ALA A 14 -16.73 13.54 5.95
CA ALA A 14 -15.34 13.12 5.78
C ALA A 14 -14.83 12.41 7.04
N SER A 15 -15.04 11.09 7.10
CA SER A 15 -14.52 10.23 8.17
C SER A 15 -13.45 9.28 7.63
N PRO A 16 -12.27 9.20 8.27
CA PRO A 16 -11.25 8.21 7.94
C PRO A 16 -11.73 6.77 8.21
N GLU A 17 -12.71 6.59 9.09
CA GLU A 17 -13.22 5.27 9.49
C GLU A 17 -13.84 4.50 8.31
N HIS A 18 -14.43 5.19 7.32
CA HIS A 18 -14.99 4.50 6.15
C HIS A 18 -13.90 3.98 5.21
N LEU A 19 -12.77 4.70 5.07
CA LEU A 19 -11.62 4.16 4.35
C LEU A 19 -11.08 2.94 5.06
N VAL A 20 -11.00 2.98 6.40
CA VAL A 20 -10.56 1.84 7.22
C VAL A 20 -11.50 0.63 7.07
N SER A 21 -12.82 0.83 7.11
CA SER A 21 -13.80 -0.26 7.05
C SER A 21 -13.79 -1.03 5.73
N VAL A 22 -13.33 -0.40 4.64
CA VAL A 22 -13.19 -1.04 3.33
C VAL A 22 -11.76 -1.49 3.01
N GLY A 23 -10.85 -1.46 4.01
CA GLY A 23 -9.47 -1.91 3.88
C GLY A 23 -8.51 -0.92 3.24
N LEU A 24 -8.88 0.37 3.19
CA LEU A 24 -8.08 1.48 2.64
C LEU A 24 -7.57 2.42 3.74
N GLY A 25 -7.38 1.90 4.95
CA GLY A 25 -6.96 2.71 6.10
C GLY A 25 -5.64 3.45 5.92
N HIS A 26 -4.76 2.98 5.03
CA HIS A 26 -3.51 3.65 4.67
C HIS A 26 -3.71 4.93 3.87
N LEU A 27 -4.88 5.11 3.26
CA LEU A 27 -5.24 6.31 2.51
C LEU A 27 -5.92 7.36 3.39
N ALA A 28 -6.15 7.07 4.68
CA ALA A 28 -6.93 7.91 5.58
C ALA A 28 -6.35 9.31 5.87
N GLU A 29 -5.14 9.62 5.40
CA GLU A 29 -4.51 10.93 5.57
C GLU A 29 -4.73 11.85 4.36
N GLY A 30 -5.06 13.12 4.62
CA GLY A 30 -5.08 14.19 3.63
C GLY A 30 -6.16 14.06 2.55
N PHE A 31 -7.17 13.24 2.77
CA PHE A 31 -8.30 13.08 1.85
C PHE A 31 -9.34 14.20 2.04
N HIS A 32 -10.10 14.43 0.99
CA HIS A 32 -11.37 15.14 1.01
C HIS A 32 -12.47 14.15 0.63
N ALA A 33 -13.65 14.31 1.20
CA ALA A 33 -14.83 13.54 0.85
C ALA A 33 -15.98 14.48 0.47
N VAL A 34 -16.70 14.13 -0.59
CA VAL A 34 -17.93 14.82 -1.00
C VAL A 34 -19.07 13.81 -1.12
N PRO A 35 -20.29 14.16 -0.69
CA PRO A 35 -21.44 13.29 -0.93
C PRO A 35 -21.68 13.12 -2.42
N HIS A 36 -22.08 11.91 -2.81
CA HIS A 36 -22.42 11.60 -4.17
C HIS A 36 -23.75 10.85 -4.22
N GLN A 37 -24.66 11.38 -5.02
CA GLN A 37 -25.88 10.69 -5.43
C GLN A 37 -25.42 9.76 -6.56
N GLY A 38 -25.24 8.46 -6.32
CA GLY A 38 -24.70 7.53 -7.31
C GLY A 38 -25.29 7.70 -8.71
N SER A 39 -24.53 7.38 -9.74
CA SER A 39 -25.04 7.23 -11.10
C SER A 39 -25.20 5.74 -11.40
N LYS A 40 -25.97 5.38 -12.43
CA LYS A 40 -26.01 3.96 -12.88
C LYS A 40 -24.63 3.42 -13.23
N ASP A 41 -23.72 4.29 -13.63
CA ASP A 41 -22.34 3.94 -13.97
C ASP A 41 -21.45 3.71 -12.74
N ILE A 42 -21.96 3.98 -11.53
CA ILE A 42 -21.25 3.87 -10.25
C ILE A 42 -22.12 3.11 -9.25
N ALA A 43 -21.74 1.88 -8.93
CA ALA A 43 -22.40 1.06 -7.90
C ALA A 43 -23.93 0.97 -8.09
N ASP A 44 -24.39 0.84 -9.33
CA ASP A 44 -25.81 0.77 -9.71
C ASP A 44 -26.68 1.90 -9.13
N GLY A 45 -26.12 3.10 -8.95
CA GLY A 45 -26.85 4.27 -8.46
C GLY A 45 -26.94 4.39 -6.93
N LYS A 46 -26.19 3.58 -6.17
CA LYS A 46 -26.14 3.71 -4.70
C LYS A 46 -25.65 5.09 -4.27
N HIS A 47 -26.24 5.62 -3.19
CA HIS A 47 -25.71 6.82 -2.54
C HIS A 47 -24.39 6.49 -1.82
N GLY A 48 -23.55 7.49 -1.61
CA GLY A 48 -22.32 7.31 -0.86
C GLY A 48 -21.46 8.57 -0.84
N ALA A 49 -20.16 8.39 -0.70
CA ALA A 49 -19.19 9.47 -0.71
C ALA A 49 -18.03 9.18 -1.67
N ILE A 50 -17.57 10.23 -2.35
CA ILE A 50 -16.36 10.21 -3.18
C ILE A 50 -15.21 10.80 -2.38
N TYR A 51 -14.15 10.01 -2.22
CA TYR A 51 -12.88 10.34 -1.58
C TYR A 51 -11.82 10.67 -2.64
N PHE A 52 -11.02 11.70 -2.36
CA PHE A 52 -9.93 12.14 -3.24
C PHE A 52 -8.90 13.00 -2.51
N TRP A 53 -7.73 13.18 -3.14
CA TRP A 53 -6.61 13.95 -2.60
C TRP A 53 -6.30 15.11 -3.55
N PRO A 54 -6.88 16.30 -3.34
CA PRO A 54 -6.63 17.46 -4.19
C PRO A 54 -5.20 17.96 -4.02
N ARG A 55 -4.59 18.42 -5.11
CA ARG A 55 -3.33 19.16 -5.02
C ARG A 55 -3.59 20.59 -4.54
N PRO A 56 -2.58 21.29 -3.99
CA PRO A 56 -2.70 22.72 -3.70
C PRO A 56 -3.17 23.48 -4.95
N GLY A 57 -4.31 24.15 -4.85
CA GLY A 57 -4.93 24.91 -5.96
C GLY A 57 -5.94 24.12 -6.80
N ASP A 58 -6.11 22.81 -6.59
CA ASP A 58 -7.16 22.04 -7.27
C ASP A 58 -8.55 22.41 -6.73
N SER A 59 -9.53 22.41 -7.62
CA SER A 59 -10.93 22.51 -7.22
C SER A 59 -11.37 21.22 -6.51
N VAL A 60 -12.13 21.39 -5.42
CA VAL A 60 -12.80 20.30 -4.69
C VAL A 60 -13.99 19.74 -5.50
N ALA A 61 -14.37 20.40 -6.60
CA ALA A 61 -15.44 19.95 -7.47
C ALA A 61 -15.07 18.67 -8.24
N LEU A 62 -16.07 17.83 -8.49
CA LEU A 62 -15.91 16.64 -9.33
C LEU A 62 -15.50 17.03 -10.76
N PRO A 63 -14.66 16.22 -11.41
CA PRO A 63 -14.26 16.47 -12.79
C PRO A 63 -15.47 16.55 -13.71
N LYS A 64 -15.43 17.49 -14.67
CA LYS A 64 -16.51 17.67 -15.66
C LYS A 64 -16.57 16.53 -16.69
N LYS A 65 -15.45 15.81 -16.86
CA LYS A 65 -15.34 14.67 -17.78
C LYS A 65 -15.82 13.39 -17.06
N PRO A 66 -16.56 12.50 -17.75
CA PRO A 66 -16.93 11.20 -17.19
C PRO A 66 -15.69 10.37 -16.84
N LEU A 67 -15.77 9.66 -15.71
CA LEU A 67 -14.74 8.73 -15.26
C LEU A 67 -15.15 7.30 -15.62
N THR A 68 -14.17 6.44 -15.87
CA THR A 68 -14.35 4.99 -15.89
C THR A 68 -14.27 4.47 -14.46
N TRP A 69 -15.18 3.57 -14.10
CA TRP A 69 -15.26 3.01 -12.75
C TRP A 69 -14.94 1.52 -12.76
N ILE A 70 -14.06 1.10 -11.86
CA ILE A 70 -13.76 -0.32 -11.60
C ILE A 70 -14.09 -0.65 -10.15
N GLN A 71 -14.69 -1.81 -9.93
CA GLN A 71 -15.06 -2.26 -8.60
C GLN A 71 -13.88 -2.88 -7.86
N ALA A 72 -13.87 -2.75 -6.54
CA ALA A 72 -12.90 -3.43 -5.69
C ALA A 72 -12.97 -4.95 -5.91
N VAL A 73 -11.82 -5.59 -6.09
CA VAL A 73 -11.71 -7.05 -6.16
C VAL A 73 -11.60 -7.64 -4.75
N PRO A 74 -11.96 -8.91 -4.52
CA PRO A 74 -11.70 -9.56 -3.24
C PRO A 74 -10.21 -9.52 -2.91
N PHE A 75 -9.85 -9.07 -1.70
CA PHE A 75 -8.45 -8.93 -1.29
C PHE A 75 -8.30 -9.11 0.21
N ARG A 76 -7.38 -9.98 0.64
CA ARG A 76 -7.07 -10.25 2.06
C ARG A 76 -8.30 -10.47 2.95
N GLY A 77 -9.25 -11.28 2.46
CA GLY A 77 -10.48 -11.63 3.17
C GLY A 77 -11.59 -10.57 3.10
N LEU A 78 -11.38 -9.44 2.43
CA LEU A 78 -12.40 -8.43 2.19
C LEU A 78 -13.19 -8.75 0.91
N ALA A 79 -14.51 -8.52 0.95
CA ALA A 79 -15.41 -8.77 -0.15
C ALA A 79 -15.18 -7.81 -1.34
N ALA A 80 -15.60 -8.24 -2.53
CA ALA A 80 -15.69 -7.37 -3.71
C ALA A 80 -16.70 -6.21 -3.49
N GLU A 81 -16.69 -5.22 -4.38
CA GLU A 81 -17.69 -4.13 -4.47
C GLU A 81 -17.82 -3.23 -3.22
N ARG A 82 -16.92 -3.38 -2.24
CA ARG A 82 -16.84 -2.54 -1.03
C ARG A 82 -16.46 -1.09 -1.33
N TYR A 83 -15.82 -0.83 -2.47
CA TYR A 83 -15.59 0.50 -3.04
C TYR A 83 -15.43 0.41 -4.56
N PHE A 84 -15.40 1.57 -5.22
CA PHE A 84 -15.20 1.73 -6.65
C PHE A 84 -14.12 2.78 -6.92
N ILE A 85 -13.27 2.51 -7.90
CA ILE A 85 -12.18 3.40 -8.33
C ILE A 85 -12.56 4.05 -9.65
N GLY A 86 -12.71 5.37 -9.64
CA GLY A 86 -12.98 6.20 -10.80
C GLY A 86 -11.70 6.81 -11.38
N TYR A 87 -11.40 6.60 -12.65
CA TYR A 87 -10.20 7.15 -13.31
C TYR A 87 -10.50 7.68 -14.71
N ASP A 88 -9.62 8.52 -15.25
CA ASP A 88 -9.68 8.97 -16.65
C ASP A 88 -8.88 7.99 -17.53
N PRO A 89 -9.51 7.29 -18.49
CA PRO A 89 -8.80 6.34 -19.35
C PRO A 89 -7.77 7.01 -20.27
N ASP A 90 -7.93 8.31 -20.59
CA ASP A 90 -6.99 9.04 -21.44
C ASP A 90 -5.80 9.62 -20.64
N GLN A 91 -5.89 9.61 -19.32
CA GLN A 91 -4.89 10.18 -18.44
C GLN A 91 -4.77 9.36 -17.15
N LEU A 92 -4.07 8.23 -17.25
CA LEU A 92 -3.78 7.39 -16.08
C LEU A 92 -2.98 8.16 -15.02
N PRO A 93 -3.18 7.85 -13.72
CA PRO A 93 -2.45 8.50 -12.64
C PRO A 93 -0.94 8.34 -12.79
N ARG A 94 -0.19 9.42 -12.57
CA ARG A 94 1.28 9.38 -12.52
C ARG A 94 1.82 9.13 -11.12
N SER A 95 3.03 8.58 -11.02
CA SER A 95 3.68 8.33 -9.72
C SER A 95 3.79 9.58 -8.83
N SER A 96 4.20 10.73 -9.40
CA SER A 96 4.30 12.02 -8.70
C SER A 96 2.95 12.56 -8.22
N GLU A 97 1.87 12.11 -8.85
CA GLU A 97 0.57 12.38 -8.30
C GLU A 97 0.40 11.48 -7.06
N LEU A 98 0.42 10.17 -7.21
CA LEU A 98 0.09 9.21 -6.14
C LEU A 98 0.95 9.31 -4.87
N LEU A 99 2.12 9.93 -4.95
CA LEU A 99 3.08 10.10 -3.85
C LEU A 99 2.45 10.74 -2.60
N VAL A 100 2.71 10.14 -1.43
CA VAL A 100 2.29 10.69 -0.13
C VAL A 100 3.03 12.00 0.19
N SER A 101 2.52 12.76 1.15
CA SER A 101 3.09 14.08 1.48
C SER A 101 4.52 14.01 2.02
N LEU A 102 4.85 12.93 2.74
CA LEU A 102 6.16 12.67 3.33
C LEU A 102 6.65 11.28 2.90
N PRO A 103 7.20 11.13 1.68
CA PRO A 103 7.70 9.86 1.22
C PRO A 103 8.96 9.47 1.99
N ILE A 104 9.08 8.18 2.27
CA ILE A 104 10.27 7.54 2.81
C ILE A 104 11.32 7.47 1.70
N PRO A 105 12.57 7.91 1.95
CA PRO A 105 13.66 7.76 0.99
C PRO A 105 13.82 6.31 0.53
N GLY A 106 14.29 6.13 -0.70
CA GLY A 106 14.49 4.80 -1.23
C GLY A 106 14.97 4.79 -2.68
N GLU A 107 14.94 3.61 -3.30
CA GLU A 107 15.41 3.41 -4.66
C GLU A 107 14.34 3.83 -5.67
N HIS A 108 14.76 4.55 -6.71
CA HIS A 108 13.90 4.94 -7.81
C HIS A 108 13.91 3.87 -8.90
N LEU A 109 12.80 3.14 -9.05
CA LEU A 109 12.67 2.07 -10.04
C LEU A 109 11.62 2.39 -11.12
N PRO A 110 11.94 2.16 -12.40
CA PRO A 110 10.94 2.08 -13.45
C PRO A 110 10.27 0.70 -13.37
N LEU A 111 9.01 0.65 -12.94
CA LEU A 111 8.31 -0.64 -12.76
C LEU A 111 7.66 -1.14 -14.06
N HIS A 112 6.89 -0.31 -14.76
CA HIS A 112 6.25 -0.69 -16.02
C HIS A 112 6.58 0.30 -17.14
N ASP A 113 6.05 1.51 -17.02
CA ASP A 113 6.37 2.61 -17.92
C ASP A 113 7.70 3.24 -17.52
N VAL A 114 8.73 3.08 -18.36
CA VAL A 114 10.07 3.65 -18.14
C VAL A 114 10.09 5.17 -18.02
N SER A 115 9.03 5.85 -18.46
CA SER A 115 8.90 7.31 -18.31
C SER A 115 8.49 7.73 -16.89
N GLN A 116 8.11 6.78 -16.04
CA GLN A 116 7.71 7.02 -14.65
C GLN A 116 8.60 6.26 -13.67
N THR A 117 9.05 6.94 -12.63
CA THR A 117 9.83 6.32 -11.55
C THR A 117 8.98 6.21 -10.29
N TRP A 118 9.15 5.09 -9.60
CA TRP A 118 8.52 4.76 -8.34
C TRP A 118 9.59 4.67 -7.25
N ILE A 119 9.30 5.22 -6.09
CA ILE A 119 10.22 5.24 -4.95
C ILE A 119 9.90 4.02 -4.10
N VAL A 120 10.69 2.96 -4.27
CA VAL A 120 10.61 1.79 -3.40
C VAL A 120 11.30 2.17 -2.10
N PRO A 121 10.57 2.26 -0.98
CA PRO A 121 11.12 2.75 0.27
C PRO A 121 12.28 1.87 0.72
N ASP A 122 13.35 2.53 1.13
CA ASP A 122 14.45 1.88 1.81
C ASP A 122 14.05 1.66 3.27
N PHE A 123 14.05 0.40 3.68
CA PHE A 123 13.60 0.03 5.01
C PHE A 123 14.47 0.57 6.16
N LEU A 124 15.71 0.97 5.89
CA LEU A 124 16.57 1.69 6.83
C LEU A 124 15.94 2.98 7.34
N PHE A 125 15.10 3.59 6.50
CA PHE A 125 14.52 4.90 6.76
C PHE A 125 13.06 4.80 7.19
N LEU A 126 12.52 3.61 7.48
CA LEU A 126 11.19 3.50 8.05
C LEU A 126 11.14 4.27 9.37
N PRO A 127 10.25 5.26 9.52
CA PRO A 127 10.18 6.03 10.75
C PRO A 127 9.72 5.12 11.89
N ALA A 128 10.63 4.86 12.83
CA ALA A 128 10.30 4.25 14.11
C ALA A 128 9.81 5.34 15.06
N GLY A 129 8.61 5.16 15.61
CA GLY A 129 8.16 5.94 16.75
C GLY A 129 8.88 5.50 18.02
N MET A 130 9.15 6.42 18.94
CA MET A 130 9.58 6.05 20.28
C MET A 130 8.34 5.81 21.15
N VAL A 131 8.21 4.60 21.69
CA VAL A 131 7.16 4.22 22.63
C VAL A 131 7.78 4.07 24.02
N LEU A 132 7.14 4.64 25.03
CA LEU A 132 7.48 4.40 26.42
C LEU A 132 6.67 3.19 26.91
N THR A 133 7.34 2.13 27.36
CA THR A 133 6.66 0.98 27.98
C THR A 133 6.05 1.38 29.33
N ALA A 134 5.18 0.52 29.87
CA ALA A 134 4.63 0.68 31.22
C ALA A 134 5.72 0.78 32.30
N ASP A 135 6.88 0.15 32.06
CA ASP A 135 8.05 0.16 32.95
C ASP A 135 8.99 1.35 32.71
N GLY A 136 8.61 2.30 31.85
CA GLY A 136 9.41 3.50 31.55
C GLY A 136 10.59 3.28 30.59
N VAL A 137 10.65 2.13 29.92
CA VAL A 137 11.68 1.86 28.90
C VAL A 137 11.27 2.49 27.58
N LYS A 138 12.16 3.27 26.96
CA LYS A 138 11.94 3.81 25.61
C LYS A 138 12.32 2.74 24.59
N LEU A 139 11.37 2.38 23.72
CA LEU A 139 11.56 1.43 22.63
C LEU A 139 11.26 2.11 21.31
N GLU A 140 12.08 1.84 20.31
CA GLU A 140 11.73 2.14 18.92
C GLU A 140 10.69 1.12 18.44
N ARG A 141 9.55 1.61 17.94
CA ARG A 141 8.47 0.82 17.35
C ARG A 141 8.00 1.52 16.09
N LEU A 142 7.93 0.78 15.00
CA LEU A 142 7.20 1.21 13.82
C LEU A 142 5.75 1.55 14.18
N SER A 143 5.10 2.45 13.43
CA SER A 143 3.67 2.73 13.62
C SER A 143 2.82 1.46 13.45
N ARG A 144 1.60 1.40 14.00
CA ARG A 144 0.72 0.22 13.84
C ARG A 144 0.45 -0.14 12.38
N TYR A 145 0.37 0.86 11.51
CA TYR A 145 0.21 0.64 10.07
C TYR A 145 1.46 -0.06 9.50
N GLN A 146 2.63 0.51 9.76
CA GLN A 146 3.89 -0.10 9.37
C GLN A 146 4.08 -1.48 10.00
N GLN A 147 3.69 -1.73 11.26
CA GLN A 147 3.76 -3.05 11.90
C GLN A 147 2.88 -4.10 11.20
N ARG A 148 1.72 -3.73 10.66
CA ARG A 148 0.86 -4.64 9.89
C ARG A 148 1.49 -4.99 8.54
N THR A 149 2.05 -3.99 7.86
CA THR A 149 2.86 -4.16 6.65
C THR A 149 4.15 -4.94 6.93
N PHE A 150 4.68 -4.82 8.15
CA PHE A 150 6.03 -5.20 8.55
C PHE A 150 5.99 -6.17 9.73
N ASN A 151 5.36 -7.34 9.55
CA ASN A 151 5.80 -8.52 10.28
C ASN A 151 7.22 -8.88 9.76
N ALA A 152 8.20 -8.07 10.15
CA ALA A 152 9.54 -7.99 9.58
C ALA A 152 10.21 -9.36 9.50
N SER A 153 10.04 -10.17 10.53
CA SER A 153 10.64 -11.49 10.66
C SER A 153 10.11 -12.49 9.64
N SER A 154 8.79 -12.50 9.37
CA SER A 154 8.24 -13.38 8.33
C SER A 154 8.62 -12.91 6.93
N TRP A 155 8.76 -11.59 6.74
CA TRP A 155 9.06 -11.02 5.42
C TRP A 155 10.54 -11.06 5.07
N ILE A 156 11.45 -10.77 6.01
CA ILE A 156 12.89 -10.91 5.80
C ILE A 156 13.22 -12.36 5.45
N ARG A 157 12.62 -13.34 6.14
CA ARG A 157 12.82 -14.76 5.83
C ARG A 157 12.35 -15.10 4.41
N GLN A 158 11.17 -14.61 4.01
CA GLN A 158 10.65 -14.80 2.64
C GLN A 158 11.53 -14.10 1.60
N CYS A 159 12.02 -12.91 1.92
CA CYS A 159 12.93 -12.13 1.08
C CYS A 159 14.30 -12.80 0.89
N GLU A 160 14.85 -13.39 1.95
CA GLU A 160 16.07 -14.21 1.90
C GLU A 160 15.87 -15.46 1.07
N GLU A 161 14.73 -16.14 1.24
CA GLU A 161 14.34 -17.30 0.46
C GLU A 161 14.20 -16.93 -1.03
N PHE A 162 13.53 -15.82 -1.34
CA PHE A 162 13.39 -15.28 -2.69
C PHE A 162 14.74 -14.90 -3.31
N THR A 163 15.59 -14.20 -2.56
CA THR A 163 16.92 -13.77 -3.01
C THR A 163 17.81 -14.98 -3.27
N ASN A 164 17.75 -16.00 -2.41
CA ASN A 164 18.48 -17.25 -2.59
C ASN A 164 17.99 -18.03 -3.82
N GLN A 165 16.68 -18.10 -4.06
CA GLN A 165 16.10 -18.74 -5.24
C GLN A 165 16.55 -18.04 -6.54
N ILE A 166 16.48 -16.71 -6.58
CA ILE A 166 16.97 -15.92 -7.72
C ILE A 166 18.47 -16.13 -7.93
N ARG A 167 19.29 -16.01 -6.87
CA ARG A 167 20.75 -16.14 -6.96
C ARG A 167 21.21 -17.53 -7.40
N THR A 168 20.45 -18.56 -7.07
CA THR A 168 20.77 -19.96 -7.43
C THR A 168 20.21 -20.37 -8.79
N GLY A 169 19.54 -19.46 -9.51
CA GLY A 169 18.92 -19.74 -10.80
C GLY A 169 17.72 -20.68 -10.70
N ARG A 170 17.16 -20.86 -9.50
CA ARG A 170 15.98 -21.69 -9.21
C ARG A 170 14.75 -20.80 -9.05
N VAL A 171 14.54 -19.91 -10.01
CA VAL A 171 13.24 -19.25 -10.18
C VAL A 171 12.33 -20.31 -10.82
N ASP A 172 11.95 -21.31 -10.03
CA ASP A 172 11.01 -22.36 -10.41
C ASP A 172 9.65 -22.13 -9.71
N ASP A 173 8.73 -23.08 -9.83
CA ASP A 173 7.39 -23.05 -9.23
C ASP A 173 7.38 -22.92 -7.68
N SER A 174 8.53 -22.84 -7.01
CA SER A 174 8.65 -22.62 -5.56
C SER A 174 8.43 -21.18 -5.11
N ILE A 175 8.42 -20.21 -6.03
CA ILE A 175 8.08 -18.82 -5.68
C ILE A 175 6.57 -18.71 -5.40
N GLU A 176 6.24 -18.35 -4.16
CA GLU A 176 4.88 -17.96 -3.77
C GLU A 176 4.55 -16.56 -4.32
N TRP A 177 4.24 -16.47 -5.62
CA TRP A 177 4.01 -15.21 -6.34
C TRP A 177 2.94 -14.32 -5.70
N ASP A 178 1.91 -14.92 -5.09
CA ASP A 178 0.88 -14.16 -4.36
C ASP A 178 1.48 -13.38 -3.18
N LYS A 179 2.42 -13.99 -2.43
CA LYS A 179 3.10 -13.31 -1.31
C LYS A 179 4.08 -12.26 -1.81
N ALA A 180 4.77 -12.53 -2.91
CA ALA A 180 5.63 -11.55 -3.56
C ALA A 180 4.83 -10.32 -4.00
N TRP A 181 3.64 -10.54 -4.57
CA TRP A 181 2.76 -9.48 -5.04
C TRP A 181 2.27 -8.63 -3.87
N ASP A 182 1.80 -9.29 -2.81
CA ASP A 182 1.38 -8.65 -1.58
C ASP A 182 2.48 -7.79 -0.97
N PHE A 183 3.72 -8.28 -0.94
CA PHE A 183 4.88 -7.53 -0.47
C PHE A 183 5.18 -6.32 -1.35
N GLY A 184 5.16 -6.48 -2.67
CA GLY A 184 5.39 -5.39 -3.61
C GLY A 184 4.34 -4.29 -3.47
N TYR A 185 3.08 -4.69 -3.33
CA TYR A 185 1.94 -3.80 -3.08
C TYR A 185 2.12 -3.02 -1.79
N ASP A 186 2.39 -3.73 -0.69
CA ASP A 186 2.59 -3.16 0.64
C ASP A 186 3.77 -2.18 0.69
N SER A 187 4.88 -2.53 0.03
CA SER A 187 6.08 -1.69 -0.07
C SER A 187 5.79 -0.38 -0.80
N LEU A 188 5.08 -0.43 -1.93
CA LEU A 188 4.69 0.78 -2.65
C LEU A 188 3.69 1.63 -1.85
N CYS A 189 2.78 1.00 -1.11
CA CYS A 189 1.78 1.70 -0.29
C CYS A 189 2.38 2.52 0.86
N LEU A 190 3.66 2.36 1.18
CA LEU A 190 4.36 3.23 2.15
C LEU A 190 4.63 4.63 1.57
N ASN A 191 4.87 4.72 0.26
CA ASN A 191 5.19 5.98 -0.43
C ASN A 191 4.07 6.48 -1.34
N PHE A 192 3.11 5.62 -1.71
CA PHE A 192 2.09 5.92 -2.70
C PHE A 192 0.69 5.57 -2.21
N ARG A 193 -0.28 6.40 -2.60
CA ARG A 193 -1.71 6.17 -2.37
C ARG A 193 -2.25 5.19 -3.41
N LEU A 194 -2.03 3.90 -3.18
CA LEU A 194 -2.42 2.83 -4.12
C LEU A 194 -3.54 1.96 -3.54
N THR A 195 -4.33 1.38 -4.45
CA THR A 195 -5.19 0.23 -4.16
C THR A 195 -4.77 -0.94 -5.06
N PRO A 196 -5.17 -2.19 -4.78
CA PRO A 196 -4.84 -3.32 -5.65
C PRO A 196 -5.28 -3.11 -7.09
N GLU A 197 -6.44 -2.48 -7.28
CA GLU A 197 -7.00 -2.19 -8.60
C GLU A 197 -6.16 -1.15 -9.34
N VAL A 198 -5.64 -0.13 -8.63
CA VAL A 198 -4.76 0.88 -9.24
C VAL A 198 -3.41 0.28 -9.60
N VAL A 199 -2.87 -0.60 -8.76
CA VAL A 199 -1.64 -1.36 -9.06
C VAL A 199 -1.81 -2.20 -10.32
N ASN A 200 -2.95 -2.88 -10.46
CA ASN A 200 -3.28 -3.67 -11.65
C ASN A 200 -3.53 -2.79 -12.88
N LEU A 201 -4.27 -1.69 -12.75
CA LEU A 201 -4.55 -0.74 -13.83
C LEU A 201 -3.27 -0.16 -14.42
N LEU A 202 -2.27 0.11 -13.57
CA LEU A 202 -0.97 0.63 -13.96
C LEU A 202 0.06 -0.47 -14.25
N ASN A 203 -0.32 -1.74 -14.10
CA ASN A 203 0.53 -2.92 -14.28
C ASN A 203 1.87 -2.84 -13.54
N LEU A 204 1.87 -2.32 -12.29
CA LEU A 204 3.11 -2.03 -11.55
C LEU A 204 3.84 -3.28 -11.07
N LEU A 205 3.11 -4.36 -10.83
CA LEU A 205 3.62 -5.60 -10.25
C LEU A 205 3.46 -6.75 -11.25
N SER A 206 4.26 -6.73 -12.31
CA SER A 206 4.43 -7.84 -13.23
C SER A 206 5.60 -8.72 -12.78
N THR A 207 5.73 -9.91 -13.37
CA THR A 207 6.88 -10.80 -13.12
C THR A 207 8.23 -10.09 -13.38
N ASP A 208 8.28 -9.18 -14.35
CA ASP A 208 9.51 -8.45 -14.70
C ASP A 208 9.86 -7.33 -13.70
N SER A 209 8.85 -6.73 -13.05
CA SER A 209 9.03 -5.57 -12.18
C SER A 209 9.09 -5.91 -10.70
N ILE A 210 8.44 -7.01 -10.31
CA ILE A 210 8.29 -7.42 -8.92
C ILE A 210 9.63 -7.87 -8.31
N VAL A 211 10.48 -8.54 -9.08
CA VAL A 211 11.80 -8.99 -8.63
C VAL A 211 12.72 -7.79 -8.34
N PRO A 212 12.94 -6.84 -9.28
CA PRO A 212 13.71 -5.63 -8.99
C PRO A 212 13.17 -4.83 -7.79
N LEU A 213 11.84 -4.70 -7.68
CA LEU A 213 11.20 -4.01 -6.56
C LEU A 213 11.56 -4.67 -5.23
N ILE A 214 11.42 -5.99 -5.15
CA ILE A 214 11.76 -6.77 -3.96
C ILE A 214 13.23 -6.58 -3.60
N LEU A 215 14.14 -6.67 -4.58
CA LEU A 215 15.57 -6.48 -4.35
C LEU A 215 15.92 -5.06 -3.89
N ALA A 216 15.29 -4.02 -4.44
CA ALA A 216 15.48 -2.64 -4.00
C ALA A 216 15.03 -2.44 -2.55
N ALA A 217 13.91 -3.06 -2.18
CA ALA A 217 13.42 -3.01 -0.81
C ALA A 217 14.39 -3.75 0.14
N ILE A 218 14.88 -4.94 -0.24
CA ILE A 218 15.75 -5.79 0.59
C ILE A 218 17.20 -5.30 0.68
N GLY A 219 17.78 -4.80 -0.42
CA GLY A 219 19.21 -4.48 -0.53
C GLY A 219 19.67 -3.57 0.61
N SER A 220 18.80 -2.68 1.05
CA SER A 220 19.04 -1.82 2.19
C SER A 220 18.91 -2.49 3.57
N MET A 221 18.07 -3.52 3.72
CA MET A 221 18.01 -4.31 4.96
C MET A 221 19.28 -5.12 5.21
N GLU A 222 19.88 -5.71 4.17
CA GLU A 222 21.16 -6.41 4.30
C GLU A 222 22.27 -5.44 4.74
N MET A 223 22.24 -4.20 4.24
CA MET A 223 23.14 -3.14 4.70
C MET A 223 22.85 -2.77 6.16
N TYR A 224 21.58 -2.68 6.58
CA TYR A 224 21.21 -2.41 7.97
C TYR A 224 21.84 -3.43 8.91
N ARG A 225 21.60 -4.73 8.69
CA ARG A 225 22.07 -5.81 9.57
C ARG A 225 23.59 -5.87 9.67
N LYS A 226 24.31 -5.49 8.61
CA LYS A 226 25.77 -5.40 8.63
C LYS A 226 26.25 -4.20 9.46
N GLN A 227 25.52 -3.09 9.44
CA GLN A 227 25.87 -1.85 10.13
C GLN A 227 25.41 -1.81 11.58
N THR A 228 24.25 -2.39 11.88
CA THR A 228 23.67 -2.49 13.21
C THR A 228 23.85 -3.94 13.65
N HIS A 229 24.76 -4.20 14.60
CA HIS A 229 24.81 -5.48 15.33
C HIS A 229 23.54 -5.63 16.19
N VAL A 230 22.36 -5.62 15.57
CA VAL A 230 21.08 -5.82 16.25
C VAL A 230 21.03 -7.29 16.60
N PRO A 231 21.10 -7.65 17.90
CA PRO A 231 20.90 -9.01 18.32
C PRO A 231 19.50 -9.44 17.87
N GLU A 232 19.30 -10.72 17.55
CA GLU A 232 18.03 -11.33 17.12
C GLU A 232 16.80 -11.04 18.03
N ALA A 233 16.98 -10.36 19.16
CA ALA A 233 15.98 -9.95 20.13
C ALA A 233 14.93 -8.92 19.64
N LEU A 234 14.99 -8.45 18.39
CA LEU A 234 13.89 -7.70 17.76
C LEU A 234 12.82 -8.62 17.14
N VAL A 235 13.01 -9.94 17.18
CA VAL A 235 11.92 -10.91 17.05
C VAL A 235 11.09 -10.81 18.33
N ILE A 236 9.90 -10.20 18.24
CA ILE A 236 8.95 -10.14 19.34
C ILE A 236 8.57 -11.59 19.70
N PRO A 237 8.96 -12.12 20.88
CA PRO A 237 8.45 -13.40 21.34
C PRO A 237 7.02 -13.15 21.83
N GLY A 238 6.01 -13.75 21.19
CA GLY A 238 4.62 -13.69 21.68
C GLY A 238 3.51 -13.46 20.65
N MET A 239 3.74 -13.67 19.35
CA MET A 239 2.66 -13.77 18.35
C MET A 239 2.36 -15.22 17.90
N GLU A 240 2.75 -16.20 18.73
CA GLU A 240 2.16 -17.54 18.68
C GLU A 240 1.15 -17.65 19.83
N GLY A 241 -0.14 -17.77 19.51
CA GLY A 241 -1.18 -18.10 20.49
C GLY A 241 -2.32 -17.09 20.61
N ASN A 242 -3.32 -17.21 19.73
CA ASN A 242 -4.73 -17.39 20.12
C ASN A 242 -5.58 -17.59 18.85
N HIS A 243 -5.40 -18.75 18.22
CA HIS A 243 -6.54 -19.44 17.63
C HIS A 243 -7.08 -20.32 18.74
N ASP A 244 -8.04 -19.80 19.50
CA ASP A 244 -9.05 -20.53 20.26
C ASP A 244 -9.81 -19.52 21.13
N VAL A 245 -10.94 -19.03 20.61
CA VAL A 245 -12.14 -18.78 21.41
C VAL A 245 -13.33 -19.09 20.51
N GLU A 246 -14.20 -19.94 21.06
CA GLU A 246 -15.51 -20.41 20.57
C GLU A 246 -16.44 -19.30 20.05
#